data_AF-A0A948VYR9-F1
#
_entry.id   AF-A0A948VYR9-F1
#
_cell.length_a   1.000
_cell.length_b   1.000
_cell.length_c   1.000
_cell.angle_alpha   90.00
_cell.angle_beta   90.00
_cell.angle_gamma   90.00
#
_symmetry.space_group_name_H-M   'P 1'
#
loop_
_entity.id
_entity.type
_entity.pdbx_description
1 polymer ?
#
loop_
_entity_poly.entity_id
_entity_poly.type
_entity_poly.pdbx_seq_one_letter_code
_entity_poly.pdbx_strand_id
1 'polypeptide(L)' 'MSAYTFRSSRPDHWVSPRPTRDPARLSAIHGPLRPMQQPGLLARLFALN' A
#
# COMPACT_ATOMS: atom_id res chain seq x y z
N MET A 1 -26.34 18.35 -26.54
CA MET A 1 -25.72 17.91 -25.27
C MET A 1 -26.72 17.05 -24.51
N SER A 2 -26.37 15.82 -24.16
CA SER A 2 -26.91 15.12 -23.00
C SER A 2 -25.77 14.40 -22.29
N ALA A 3 -25.91 14.32 -20.97
CA ALA A 3 -24.86 14.21 -19.99
C ALA A 3 -24.22 12.81 -19.87
N TYR A 4 -22.98 12.82 -19.40
CA TYR A 4 -22.09 11.70 -19.08
C TYR A 4 -22.72 10.64 -18.15
N THR A 5 -22.45 9.33 -18.36
CA THR A 5 -22.50 8.31 -17.28
C THR A 5 -21.40 7.27 -17.51
N PHE A 6 -20.46 7.16 -16.57
CA PHE A 6 -19.50 6.05 -16.53
C PHE A 6 -20.25 4.78 -16.10
N ARG A 7 -20.49 3.89 -17.05
CA ARG A 7 -21.20 2.62 -16.82
C ARG A 7 -20.20 1.52 -16.48
N SER A 8 -19.64 1.57 -15.28
CA SER A 8 -18.89 0.43 -14.74
C SER A 8 -19.59 -0.09 -13.50
N SER A 9 -19.68 -1.42 -13.40
CA SER A 9 -20.04 -2.11 -12.16
C SER A 9 -18.90 -2.15 -11.16
N ARG A 10 -17.67 -1.75 -11.57
CA ARG A 10 -16.55 -1.65 -10.64
C ARG A 10 -16.78 -0.49 -9.69
N PRO A 11 -16.52 -0.68 -8.39
CA PRO A 11 -16.64 0.40 -7.42
C PRO A 11 -15.69 1.53 -7.83
N ASP A 12 -16.17 2.77 -7.71
CA ASP A 12 -15.33 3.93 -7.97
C ASP A 12 -14.15 3.94 -6.99
N HIS A 13 -12.96 4.27 -7.50
CA HIS A 13 -11.70 4.26 -6.78
C HIS A 13 -11.62 5.26 -5.61
N TRP A 14 -12.57 6.19 -5.54
CA TRP A 14 -12.74 7.20 -4.49
C TRP A 14 -13.66 6.72 -3.35
N VAL A 15 -14.31 5.56 -3.49
CA VAL A 15 -15.21 5.00 -2.47
C VAL A 15 -14.41 4.34 -1.35
N SER A 16 -14.85 4.55 -0.10
CA SER A 16 -14.26 3.99 1.13
C SER A 16 -15.28 3.13 1.89
N PRO A 17 -14.89 1.93 2.39
CA PRO A 17 -13.57 1.33 2.28
C PRO A 17 -13.32 0.80 0.86
N ARG A 18 -12.09 0.98 0.37
CA ARG A 18 -11.69 0.33 -0.89
C ARG A 18 -11.72 -1.19 -0.69
N PRO A 19 -12.13 -1.98 -1.70
CA PRO A 19 -11.96 -3.42 -1.65
C PRO A 19 -10.51 -3.76 -1.30
N THR A 20 -10.33 -4.52 -0.22
CA THR A 20 -9.02 -4.88 0.29
C THR A 20 -8.25 -5.60 -0.82
N ARG A 21 -7.12 -5.02 -1.25
CA ARG A 21 -6.18 -5.73 -2.13
C ARG A 21 -5.49 -6.80 -1.29
N ASP A 22 -5.33 -7.98 -1.87
CA ASP A 22 -4.60 -9.07 -1.24
C ASP A 22 -3.19 -8.60 -0.81
N PRO A 23 -2.90 -8.55 0.51
CA PRO A 23 -1.61 -8.05 1.01
C PRO A 23 -0.44 -8.93 0.56
N ALA A 24 -0.66 -10.24 0.35
CA ALA A 24 0.38 -11.15 -0.12
C ALA A 24 0.80 -10.82 -1.56
N ARG A 25 -0.16 -10.45 -2.42
CA ARG A 25 0.13 -9.97 -3.77
C ARG A 25 0.90 -8.65 -3.74
N LEU A 26 0.56 -7.74 -2.83
CA LEU A 26 1.27 -6.47 -2.71
C LEU A 26 2.71 -6.65 -2.21
N SER A 27 2.95 -7.52 -1.24
CA SER A 27 4.30 -7.81 -0.73
C SER A 27 5.16 -8.53 -1.77
N ALA A 28 4.57 -9.39 -2.61
CA ALA A 28 5.28 -10.02 -3.72
C ALA A 28 5.73 -8.99 -4.79
N ILE A 29 4.93 -7.95 -5.03
CA ILE A 29 5.24 -6.91 -6.02
C ILE A 29 6.21 -5.87 -5.47
N HIS A 30 5.99 -5.38 -4.25
CA HIS A 30 6.70 -4.23 -3.68
C HIS A 30 7.77 -4.61 -2.66
N GLY A 31 7.83 -5.89 -2.26
CA GLY A 31 8.70 -6.35 -1.20
C GLY A 31 8.16 -6.04 0.21
N PRO A 32 8.95 -6.39 1.24
CA PRO A 32 8.57 -6.14 2.62
C PRO A 32 8.63 -4.63 2.96
N LEU A 33 7.71 -4.19 3.81
CA LEU A 33 7.76 -2.84 4.39
C LEU A 33 9.03 -2.69 5.25
N ARG A 34 9.80 -1.64 4.99
CA ARG A 34 11.01 -1.32 5.74
C ARG A 34 10.79 -0.09 6.64
N PRO A 35 11.42 -0.03 7.82
CA PRO A 35 11.38 1.17 8.63
C PRO A 35 11.98 2.34 7.86
N MET A 36 11.39 3.52 8.06
CA MET A 36 11.81 4.75 7.38
C MET A 36 13.22 5.16 7.81
N GLN A 37 13.51 5.08 9.11
CA GLN A 37 14.85 5.30 9.66
C GLN A 37 15.60 3.97 9.73
N GLN A 38 16.77 3.89 9.11
CA GLN A 38 17.61 2.69 9.17
C GLN A 38 18.59 2.81 10.34
N PRO A 39 18.64 1.81 11.25
CA PRO A 39 19.64 1.83 12.32
C PRO A 39 21.03 1.70 11.73
N GLY A 40 21.95 2.56 12.19
CA GLY A 40 23.36 2.51 11.84
C GLY A 40 24.03 1.22 12.35
N LEU A 41 25.28 0.97 11.91
CA LEU A 41 25.99 -0.28 12.22
C LEU A 41 26.08 -0.58 13.72
N LEU A 42 26.44 0.40 14.55
CA LEU A 42 26.54 0.21 15.99
C LEU A 42 25.17 -0.06 16.64
N ALA A 43 24.12 0.62 16.18
CA ALA A 43 22.75 0.40 16.64
C ALA A 43 22.29 -1.04 16.35
N ARG A 44 22.66 -1.57 15.18
CA ARG A 44 22.39 -2.98 14.83
C ARG A 44 23.19 -3.96 15.67
N LEU A 45 24.45 -3.67 15.96
CA LEU A 45 25.33 -4.59 16.71
C LEU A 45 24.97 -4.66 18.19
N PHE A 46 24.58 -3.54 18.79
CA PHE A 46 24.26 -3.46 20.22
C PHE A 46 22.76 -3.44 20.51
N ALA A 47 21.91 -3.67 19.51
CA ALA A 47 20.44 -3.60 19.61
C ALA A 47 19.95 -2.31 20.31
N LEU A 48 20.64 -1.20 20.05
CA LEU A 48 20.24 0.11 20.56
C LEU A 48 19.21 0.65 19.57
N ASN A 49 17.94 0.69 20.00
CA ASN A 49 16.84 1.27 19.25
C ASN A 49 16.76 2.79 19.45
#